data_AF-H0SGI3-F1
#
_entry.id   AF-H0SGI3-F1
#
_cell.length_a   1.000
_cell.length_b   1.000
_cell.length_c   1.000
_cell.angle_alpha   90.00
_cell.angle_beta   90.00
_cell.angle_gamma   90.00
#
_symmetry.space_group_name_H-M   'P 1'
#
loop_
_entity.id
_entity.type
_entity.pdbx_description
1 polymer ?
#
loop_
_entity_poly.entity_id
_entity_poly.type
_entity_poly.pdbx_seq_one_letter_code
_entity_poly.pdbx_strand_id
1 'polypeptide(L)'
;MQRRDYALAEQTMRNFTQKYPNDPMIGDARYWLGESLYQRQQYRDAAEIFLTVTTKHDKSSKAADALLRLGQSLAALKEKEAACAAFGEVTRKYPRASAGVKATVDKEQKRVKC
;
A
#
# COMPACT_ATOMS: atom_id res chain seq x y z
N MET A 1 -6.93 -20.09 2.99
CA MET A 1 -6.93 -19.02 4.01
C MET A 1 -7.13 -17.67 3.35
N GLN A 2 -8.35 -17.26 2.95
CA GLN A 2 -8.46 -16.16 1.96
C GLN A 2 -9.55 -15.09 2.14
N ARG A 3 -10.44 -15.15 3.14
CA ARG A 3 -11.35 -14.00 3.41
C ARG A 3 -11.58 -13.79 4.89
N ARG A 4 -11.74 -14.87 5.66
CA ARG A 4 -11.89 -14.81 7.12
C ARG A 4 -10.67 -14.18 7.80
N ASP A 5 -9.47 -14.46 7.30
CA ASP A 5 -8.23 -13.95 7.91
C ASP A 5 -8.04 -12.45 7.68
N TYR A 6 -8.47 -11.91 6.52
CA TYR A 6 -8.35 -10.48 6.23
C TYR A 6 -9.31 -9.62 7.06
N ALA A 7 -10.52 -10.11 7.35
CA ALA A 7 -11.45 -9.39 8.22
C ALA A 7 -10.94 -9.29 9.67
N LEU A 8 -10.38 -10.40 10.19
CA LEU A 8 -9.77 -10.41 11.52
C LEU A 8 -8.49 -9.58 11.56
N ALA A 9 -7.65 -9.67 10.53
CA ALA A 9 -6.43 -8.86 10.40
C ALA A 9 -6.76 -7.37 10.34
N GLU A 10 -7.78 -6.98 9.55
CA GLU A 10 -8.27 -5.60 9.52
C GLU A 10 -8.67 -5.12 10.92
N GLN A 11 -9.52 -5.87 11.63
CA GLN A 11 -9.97 -5.47 12.97
C GLN A 11 -8.78 -5.34 13.95
N THR A 12 -7.86 -6.29 13.89
CA THR A 12 -6.67 -6.33 14.77
C THR A 12 -5.76 -5.13 14.49
N MET A 13 -5.48 -4.85 13.21
CA MET A 13 -4.62 -3.73 12.81
C MET A 13 -5.30 -2.38 13.06
N ARG A 14 -6.62 -2.26 12.86
CA ARG A 14 -7.36 -1.04 13.24
C ARG A 14 -7.23 -0.77 14.74
N ASN A 15 -7.45 -1.76 15.58
CA ASN A 15 -7.30 -1.62 17.03
C ASN A 15 -5.86 -1.25 17.41
N PHE A 16 -4.85 -1.90 16.81
CA PHE A 16 -3.44 -1.57 17.05
C PHE A 16 -3.14 -0.13 16.67
N THR A 17 -3.58 0.32 15.48
CA THR A 17 -3.27 1.66 14.97
C THR A 17 -3.93 2.79 15.77
N GLN A 18 -5.05 2.49 16.44
CA GLN A 18 -5.74 3.42 17.35
C GLN A 18 -5.10 3.43 18.73
N LYS A 19 -4.76 2.26 19.27
CA LYS A 19 -4.23 2.12 20.64
C LYS A 19 -2.75 2.52 20.73
N TYR A 20 -1.99 2.32 19.66
CA TYR A 20 -0.55 2.52 19.63
C TYR A 20 -0.12 3.42 18.45
N PRO A 21 -0.60 4.67 18.37
CA PRO A 21 -0.38 5.54 17.21
C PRO A 21 1.08 5.97 17.01
N ASN A 22 1.90 5.89 18.06
CA ASN A 22 3.32 6.28 18.07
C ASN A 22 4.28 5.07 18.08
N ASP A 23 3.76 3.86 17.96
CA ASP A 23 4.58 2.65 17.97
C ASP A 23 5.47 2.59 16.71
N PRO A 24 6.75 2.17 16.81
CA PRO A 24 7.62 2.04 15.64
C PRO A 24 7.05 1.15 14.52
N MET A 25 6.22 0.15 14.85
CA MET A 25 5.59 -0.77 13.91
C MET A 25 4.28 -0.22 13.32
N ILE A 26 3.86 0.99 13.66
CA ILE A 26 2.60 1.58 13.17
C ILE A 26 2.54 1.63 11.64
N GLY A 27 3.67 1.89 10.97
CA GLY A 27 3.75 1.90 9.51
C GLY A 27 3.45 0.52 8.91
N ASP A 28 4.02 -0.52 9.52
CA ASP A 28 3.84 -1.91 9.11
C ASP A 28 2.40 -2.39 9.40
N ALA A 29 1.85 -2.04 10.57
CA ALA A 29 0.46 -2.33 10.91
C ALA A 29 -0.53 -1.67 9.93
N ARG A 30 -0.29 -0.40 9.56
CA ARG A 30 -1.09 0.30 8.53
C ARG A 30 -0.92 -0.35 7.16
N TYR A 31 0.28 -0.80 6.79
CA TYR A 31 0.46 -1.55 5.55
C TYR A 31 -0.40 -2.82 5.51
N TRP A 32 -0.40 -3.63 6.57
CA TRP A 32 -1.21 -4.85 6.63
C TRP A 32 -2.71 -4.59 6.69
N LEU A 33 -3.12 -3.47 7.30
CA LEU A 33 -4.50 -2.99 7.23
C LEU A 33 -4.90 -2.67 5.78
N GLY A 34 -4.08 -1.91 5.07
CA GLY A 34 -4.30 -1.60 3.64
C GLY A 34 -4.34 -2.86 2.78
N GLU A 35 -3.44 -3.82 3.03
CA GLU A 35 -3.43 -5.11 2.32
C GLU A 35 -4.73 -5.88 2.54
N SER A 36 -5.20 -5.93 3.78
CA SER A 36 -6.46 -6.61 4.11
C SER A 36 -7.65 -5.98 3.38
N LEU A 37 -7.69 -4.65 3.31
CA LEU A 37 -8.70 -3.90 2.55
C LEU A 37 -8.60 -4.15 1.04
N TYR A 38 -7.39 -4.16 0.50
CA TYR A 38 -7.13 -4.43 -0.92
C TYR A 38 -7.62 -5.83 -1.31
N GLN A 39 -7.32 -6.85 -0.50
CA GLN A 39 -7.75 -8.24 -0.75
C GLN A 39 -9.27 -8.39 -0.64
N ARG A 40 -9.92 -7.54 0.16
CA ARG A 40 -11.37 -7.41 0.24
C ARG A 40 -11.99 -6.53 -0.85
N GLN A 41 -11.19 -6.08 -1.84
CA GLN A 41 -11.60 -5.21 -2.94
C GLN A 41 -12.09 -3.81 -2.50
N GLN A 42 -11.77 -3.42 -1.27
CA GLN A 42 -12.03 -2.08 -0.74
C GLN A 42 -10.89 -1.14 -1.15
N TYR A 43 -10.75 -0.94 -2.47
CA TYR A 43 -9.57 -0.28 -3.04
C TYR A 43 -9.45 1.19 -2.64
N ARG A 44 -10.58 1.88 -2.42
CA ARG A 44 -10.57 3.28 -1.95
C ARG A 44 -10.00 3.37 -0.53
N ASP A 45 -10.53 2.58 0.38
CA ASP A 45 -10.05 2.53 1.77
C ASP A 45 -8.58 2.08 1.82
N ALA A 46 -8.22 1.08 1.00
CA ALA A 46 -6.84 0.61 0.88
C ALA A 46 -5.90 1.73 0.42
N ALA A 47 -6.28 2.49 -0.62
CA ALA A 47 -5.50 3.61 -1.13
C ALA A 47 -5.27 4.68 -0.06
N GLU A 48 -6.29 5.05 0.73
CA GLU A 48 -6.14 6.03 1.82
C GLU A 48 -5.16 5.55 2.91
N ILE A 49 -5.23 4.27 3.27
CA ILE A 49 -4.32 3.67 4.24
C ILE A 49 -2.89 3.62 3.70
N PHE A 50 -2.69 3.17 2.46
CA PHE A 50 -1.37 3.12 1.84
C PHE A 50 -0.76 4.51 1.67
N LEU A 51 -1.55 5.50 1.23
CA LEU A 51 -1.11 6.90 1.17
C LEU A 51 -0.65 7.41 2.53
N THR A 52 -1.35 7.03 3.61
CA THR A 52 -0.94 7.39 4.97
C THR A 52 0.43 6.79 5.33
N VAL A 53 0.71 5.56 4.91
CA VAL A 53 2.03 4.94 5.12
C VAL A 53 3.10 5.71 4.36
N THR A 54 2.87 6.06 3.09
CA THR A 54 3.88 6.71 2.24
C THR A 54 4.13 8.19 2.57
N THR A 55 3.21 8.82 3.28
CA THR A 55 3.30 10.25 3.66
C THR A 55 3.68 10.46 5.11
N LYS A 56 3.18 9.64 6.03
CA LYS A 56 3.46 9.77 7.48
C LYS A 56 4.53 8.80 7.99
N HIS A 57 4.72 7.69 7.29
CA HIS A 57 5.65 6.61 7.66
C HIS A 57 6.59 6.28 6.50
N ASP A 58 7.06 7.31 5.81
CA ASP A 58 7.89 7.20 4.62
C ASP A 58 9.23 6.49 4.85
N LYS A 59 9.68 6.39 6.12
CA LYS A 59 10.85 5.65 6.58
C LYS A 59 10.57 4.19 6.97
N SER A 60 9.31 3.75 7.00
CA SER A 60 8.98 2.35 7.30
C SER A 60 9.59 1.43 6.25
N SER A 61 9.95 0.22 6.68
CA SER A 61 10.40 -0.85 5.79
C SER A 61 9.36 -1.20 4.71
N LYS A 62 8.08 -0.89 4.96
CA LYS A 62 6.93 -1.12 4.07
C LYS A 62 6.55 0.08 3.24
N ALA A 63 7.25 1.21 3.34
CA ALA A 63 6.84 2.43 2.64
C ALA A 63 6.89 2.30 1.12
N ALA A 64 7.91 1.60 0.58
CA ALA A 64 8.00 1.31 -0.85
C ALA A 64 6.88 0.37 -1.33
N ASP A 65 6.64 -0.72 -0.60
CA ASP A 65 5.55 -1.67 -0.87
C ASP A 65 4.17 -1.00 -0.78
N ALA A 66 3.98 -0.12 0.20
CA ALA A 66 2.76 0.67 0.35
C ALA A 66 2.54 1.60 -0.84
N LEU A 67 3.57 2.24 -1.36
CA LEU A 67 3.43 3.12 -2.53
C LEU A 67 3.11 2.35 -3.81
N LEU A 68 3.72 1.17 -3.99
CA LEU A 68 3.33 0.24 -5.05
C LEU A 68 1.86 -0.17 -4.90
N ARG A 69 1.43 -0.56 -3.70
CA ARG A 69 0.05 -0.96 -3.40
C ARG A 69 -0.95 0.18 -3.56
N LEU A 70 -0.56 1.42 -3.26
CA LEU A 70 -1.34 2.61 -3.57
C LEU A 70 -1.60 2.71 -5.08
N GLY A 71 -0.55 2.60 -5.90
CA GLY A 71 -0.70 2.60 -7.36
C GLY A 71 -1.60 1.47 -7.87
N GLN A 72 -1.46 0.26 -7.32
CA GLN A 72 -2.35 -0.87 -7.67
C GLN A 72 -3.80 -0.63 -7.27
N SER A 73 -4.03 -0.02 -6.10
CA SER A 73 -5.36 0.33 -5.62
C SER A 73 -6.02 1.39 -6.52
N LEU A 74 -5.27 2.42 -6.90
CA LEU A 74 -5.71 3.46 -7.84
C LEU A 74 -6.02 2.87 -9.22
N ALA A 75 -5.18 1.97 -9.72
CA ALA A 75 -5.43 1.27 -10.98
C ALA A 75 -6.71 0.43 -10.92
N ALA A 76 -6.99 -0.24 -9.80
CA ALA A 76 -8.24 -0.99 -9.59
C ALA A 76 -9.48 -0.07 -9.53
N LEU A 77 -9.31 1.17 -9.05
CA LEU A 77 -10.33 2.22 -9.08
C LEU A 77 -10.47 2.89 -10.46
N LYS A 78 -9.70 2.47 -11.47
CA LYS A 78 -9.63 3.06 -12.82
C LYS A 78 -9.05 4.48 -12.85
N GLU A 79 -8.40 4.90 -11.78
CA GLU A 79 -7.68 6.18 -11.66
C GLU A 79 -6.29 6.06 -12.30
N LYS A 80 -6.26 5.91 -13.63
CA LYS A 80 -5.04 5.59 -14.39
C LYS A 80 -3.91 6.59 -14.15
N GLU A 81 -4.18 7.88 -14.27
CA GLU A 81 -3.16 8.93 -14.15
C GLU A 81 -2.53 8.93 -12.76
N ALA A 82 -3.37 8.84 -11.71
CA ALA A 82 -2.91 8.74 -10.34
C ALA A 82 -2.11 7.45 -10.08
N ALA A 83 -2.52 6.32 -10.66
CA ALA A 83 -1.78 5.07 -10.56
C ALA A 83 -0.38 5.19 -11.19
N CYS A 84 -0.29 5.76 -12.40
CA CYS A 84 0.98 5.97 -13.08
C CYS A 84 1.92 6.89 -12.29
N ALA A 85 1.38 7.98 -11.73
CA ALA A 85 2.13 8.87 -10.86
C ALA A 85 2.66 8.13 -9.61
N ALA A 86 1.81 7.34 -8.94
CA ALA A 86 2.22 6.56 -7.78
C ALA A 86 3.33 5.55 -8.10
N PHE A 87 3.23 4.85 -9.23
CA PHE A 87 4.27 3.92 -9.69
C PHE A 87 5.60 4.61 -9.99
N GLY A 88 5.58 5.76 -10.68
CA GLY A 88 6.78 6.56 -10.93
C GLY A 88 7.40 7.12 -9.63
N GLU A 89 6.57 7.44 -8.64
CA GLU A 89 7.05 7.86 -7.32
C GLU A 89 7.78 6.76 -6.57
N VAL A 90 7.45 5.46 -6.78
CA VAL A 90 8.19 4.35 -6.15
C VAL A 90 9.66 4.39 -6.53
N THR A 91 9.97 4.53 -7.81
CA THR A 91 11.36 4.52 -8.28
C THR A 91 12.09 5.80 -7.88
N ARG A 92 11.40 6.93 -7.81
CA ARG A 92 11.96 8.23 -7.41
C ARG A 92 12.25 8.32 -5.91
N LYS A 93 11.28 7.98 -5.05
CA LYS A 93 11.43 8.08 -3.59
C LYS A 93 12.19 6.90 -2.98
N TYR A 94 12.05 5.71 -3.57
CA TYR A 94 12.64 4.48 -3.04
C TYR A 94 13.60 3.83 -4.04
N PRO A 95 14.71 4.49 -4.40
CA PRO A 95 15.69 3.91 -5.33
C PRO A 95 16.35 2.64 -4.78
N ARG A 96 16.31 2.43 -3.45
CA ARG A 96 16.77 1.22 -2.76
C ARG A 96 15.66 0.20 -2.47
N ALA A 97 14.46 0.38 -3.02
CA ALA A 97 13.40 -0.62 -2.92
C ALA A 97 13.89 -1.99 -3.45
N SER A 98 13.30 -3.06 -2.94
CA SER A 98 13.66 -4.42 -3.34
C SER A 98 13.50 -4.62 -4.85
N ALA A 99 14.29 -5.52 -5.42
CA ALA A 99 14.18 -5.86 -6.85
C ALA A 99 12.75 -6.34 -7.21
N GLY A 100 12.08 -7.03 -6.28
CA GLY A 100 10.70 -7.48 -6.46
C GLY A 100 9.70 -6.31 -6.56
N VAL A 101 9.85 -5.28 -5.72
CA VAL A 101 9.00 -4.07 -5.81
C VAL A 101 9.22 -3.38 -7.15
N LYS A 102 10.47 -3.16 -7.56
CA LYS A 102 10.80 -2.52 -8.86
C LYS A 102 10.23 -3.30 -10.05
N ALA A 103 10.45 -4.61 -10.09
CA ALA A 103 9.92 -5.46 -11.15
C ALA A 103 8.37 -5.45 -11.20
N THR A 104 7.72 -5.35 -10.04
CA THR A 104 6.25 -5.25 -9.98
C THR A 104 5.77 -3.88 -10.48
N VAL A 105 6.44 -2.80 -10.11
CA VAL A 105 6.16 -1.45 -10.65
C VAL A 105 6.22 -1.45 -12.17
N ASP A 106 7.31 -1.97 -12.75
CA ASP A 106 7.48 -2.02 -14.22
C ASP A 106 6.37 -2.82 -14.90
N LYS A 107 5.95 -3.94 -14.29
CA LYS A 107 4.85 -4.76 -14.79
C LYS A 107 3.51 -4.03 -14.72
N GLU A 108 3.24 -3.36 -13.61
CA GLU A 108 2.00 -2.61 -13.39
C GLU A 108 1.90 -1.40 -14.32
N GLN A 109 2.99 -0.67 -14.54
CA GLN A 109 3.04 0.45 -15.49
C GLN A 109 2.65 -0.02 -16.90
N LYS A 110 3.24 -1.12 -17.38
CA LYS A 110 2.87 -1.73 -18.68
C LYS A 110 1.40 -2.16 -18.73
N ARG A 111 0.89 -2.77 -17.65
CA ARG A 111 -0.51 -3.21 -17.54
C ARG A 111 -1.49 -2.04 -17.62
N VAL A 112 -1.17 -0.95 -16.93
CA VAL A 112 -1.99 0.26 -16.84
C VAL A 112 -1.77 1.20 -18.04
N LYS A 113 -0.78 0.92 -18.89
CA LYS A 113 -0.35 1.75 -20.02
C LYS A 113 0.07 3.15 -19.58
N CYS A 114 0.83 3.18 -18.49
CA CYS A 114 1.82 4.20 -18.26
C CYS A 114 2.97 3.96 -19.27
#